data_AF-A0A7H4MXY7-F1
#
_entry.id   AF-A0A7H4MXY7-F1
#
_cell.length_a   1.000
_cell.length_b   1.000
_cell.length_c   1.000
_cell.angle_alpha   90.00
_cell.angle_beta   90.00
_cell.angle_gamma   90.00
#
_symmetry.space_group_name_H-M   'P 1'
#
loop_
_entity.id
_entity.type
_entity.pdbx_description
1 polymer ?
#
loop_
_entity_poly.entity_id
_entity_poly.type
_entity_poly.pdbx_seq_one_letter_code
_entity_poly.pdbx_strand_id
1 'polypeptide(L)'
;MPANLYNNDLLKSCYQVTAPALGKGQHKVWIAQDGEKPVAAVMEATAPDGYSGAIQLLVAADFKGTVLGTRVTEHHETPGLGDKIELRISDWITLFAGKVIHGQNDSHWAVKKDGGDFDQFTGATITPRAVVNAVKRAGLYAQTLPAQISAFTPCGD
;
A
#
# COMPACT_ATOMS: atom_id res chain seq x y z
N MET A 1 2.22 -9.93 -3.86
CA MET A 1 2.41 -9.65 -5.30
C MET A 1 2.50 -10.98 -6.04
N PRO A 2 1.81 -11.17 -7.17
CA PRO A 2 1.88 -12.40 -7.95
C PRO A 2 3.32 -12.74 -8.37
N ALA A 3 3.74 -13.99 -8.13
CA ALA A 3 5.13 -14.43 -8.34
C ALA A 3 5.53 -14.52 -9.83
N ASN A 4 4.56 -14.60 -10.74
CA ASN A 4 4.80 -14.68 -12.18
C ASN A 4 4.98 -13.31 -12.86
N LEU A 5 4.97 -12.20 -12.10
CA LEU A 5 5.12 -10.85 -12.65
C LEU A 5 6.59 -10.39 -12.72
N TYR A 6 7.51 -11.01 -12.01
CA TYR A 6 8.89 -10.56 -11.86
C TYR A 6 9.83 -11.76 -11.74
N ASN A 7 11.12 -11.57 -12.03
CA ASN A 7 12.14 -12.62 -12.00
C ASN A 7 13.42 -12.24 -11.23
N ASN A 8 13.49 -11.04 -10.63
CA ASN A 8 14.59 -10.64 -9.75
C ASN A 8 14.39 -11.12 -8.29
N ASP A 9 15.50 -11.17 -7.53
CA ASP A 9 15.44 -11.35 -6.08
C ASP A 9 14.93 -10.04 -5.43
N LEU A 10 13.62 -10.01 -5.16
CA LEU A 10 12.94 -8.81 -4.70
C LEU A 10 13.53 -8.25 -3.40
N LEU A 11 13.98 -9.11 -2.49
CA LEU A 11 14.52 -8.69 -1.19
C LEU A 11 15.84 -7.93 -1.35
N LYS A 12 16.61 -8.23 -2.40
CA LYS A 12 17.86 -7.52 -2.73
C LYS A 12 17.63 -6.21 -3.48
N SER A 13 16.43 -5.96 -4.01
CA SER A 13 16.09 -4.73 -4.73
C SER A 13 15.50 -3.66 -3.80
N CYS A 14 16.07 -3.51 -2.61
CA CYS A 14 15.58 -2.62 -1.57
C CYS A 14 16.20 -1.22 -1.69
N TYR A 15 15.37 -0.19 -1.54
CA TYR A 15 15.76 1.21 -1.56
C TYR A 15 15.12 1.98 -0.40
N GLN A 16 15.84 2.97 0.12
CA GLN A 16 15.33 3.91 1.10
C GLN A 16 14.76 5.14 0.41
N VAL A 17 13.54 5.52 0.77
CA VAL A 17 12.85 6.71 0.24
C VAL A 17 12.24 7.54 1.37
N THR A 18 12.18 8.86 1.15
CA THR A 18 11.40 9.77 1.99
C THR A 18 10.36 10.42 1.11
N ALA A 19 9.11 9.94 1.20
CA ALA A 19 8.02 10.38 0.34
C ALA A 19 6.77 10.67 1.18
N PRO A 20 6.21 11.90 1.16
CA PRO A 20 5.00 12.23 1.91
C PRO A 20 3.81 11.31 1.61
N ALA A 21 3.74 10.76 0.39
CA ALA A 21 2.71 9.81 -0.01
C ALA A 21 2.72 8.51 0.82
N LEU A 22 3.91 8.07 1.26
CA LEU A 22 4.10 6.88 2.10
C LEU A 22 3.97 7.18 3.60
N GLY A 23 3.86 8.45 4.00
CA GLY A 23 3.79 8.88 5.39
C GLY A 23 5.06 9.59 5.84
N LYS A 24 5.09 10.04 7.11
CA LYS A 24 6.26 10.72 7.67
C LYS A 24 7.40 9.73 7.90
N GLY A 25 8.63 10.18 7.71
CA GLY A 25 9.83 9.39 7.95
C GLY A 25 10.37 8.70 6.69
N GLN A 26 11.34 7.83 6.90
CA GLN A 26 11.96 7.02 5.87
C GLN A 26 11.19 5.69 5.72
N HIS A 27 11.00 5.26 4.48
CA HIS A 27 10.33 4.02 4.10
C HIS A 27 11.22 3.18 3.19
N LYS A 28 11.04 1.87 3.21
CA LYS A 28 11.65 0.97 2.24
C LYS A 28 10.74 0.73 1.04
N VAL A 29 11.35 0.63 -0.13
CA VAL A 29 10.71 0.25 -1.38
C VAL A 29 11.51 -0.87 -2.02
N TRP A 30 10.85 -1.95 -2.40
CA TRP A 30 11.44 -3.04 -3.16
C TRP A 30 10.95 -3.02 -4.60
N ILE A 31 11.87 -2.98 -5.57
CA ILE A 31 11.50 -2.92 -6.98
C ILE A 31 11.45 -4.32 -7.58
N ALA A 32 10.30 -4.66 -8.14
CA ALA A 32 10.10 -5.89 -8.90
C ALA A 32 10.48 -5.65 -10.36
N GLN A 33 11.27 -6.54 -10.93
CA GLN A 33 11.77 -6.43 -12.30
C GLN A 33 11.45 -7.71 -13.09
N ASP A 34 11.11 -7.53 -14.37
CA ASP A 34 11.08 -8.60 -15.37
C ASP A 34 12.25 -8.38 -16.34
N GLY A 35 13.34 -9.11 -16.11
CA GLY A 35 14.63 -8.82 -16.73
C GLY A 35 15.17 -7.49 -16.21
N GLU A 36 15.53 -6.59 -17.12
CA GLU A 36 16.02 -5.25 -16.76
C GLU A 36 14.89 -4.23 -16.55
N LYS A 37 13.63 -4.62 -16.83
CA LYS A 37 12.49 -3.71 -16.81
C LYS A 37 11.84 -3.68 -15.42
N PRO A 38 11.80 -2.52 -14.73
CA PRO A 38 10.96 -2.34 -13.56
C PRO A 38 9.47 -2.50 -13.93
N VAL A 39 8.74 -3.35 -13.21
CA VAL A 39 7.32 -3.63 -13.48
C VAL A 39 6.39 -3.29 -12.33
N ALA A 40 6.87 -3.36 -11.10
CA ALA A 40 6.09 -3.07 -9.90
C ALA A 40 7.00 -2.72 -8.71
N ALA A 41 6.38 -2.27 -7.63
CA ALA A 41 7.07 -2.06 -6.36
C ALA A 41 6.25 -2.60 -5.19
N VAL A 42 6.95 -3.03 -4.14
CA VAL A 42 6.41 -3.18 -2.79
C VAL A 42 6.92 -2.01 -1.96
N MET A 43 6.03 -1.29 -1.27
CA MET A 43 6.38 -0.10 -0.51
C MET A 43 5.90 -0.24 0.92
N GLU A 44 6.76 0.09 1.88
CA GLU A 44 6.31 0.46 3.22
C GLU A 44 5.47 1.74 3.13
N ALA A 45 4.36 1.77 3.85
CA ALA A 45 3.51 2.94 3.95
C ALA A 45 2.86 3.01 5.35
N THR A 46 2.64 4.23 5.81
CA THR A 46 1.94 4.51 7.06
C THR A 46 0.58 5.15 6.78
N ALA A 47 -0.47 4.59 7.38
CA ALA A 47 -1.74 5.29 7.57
C ALA A 47 -1.73 5.96 8.96
N PRO A 48 -1.47 7.28 9.05
CA PRO A 48 -1.31 7.96 10.34
C PRO A 48 -2.64 8.18 11.08
N ASP A 49 -3.76 7.96 10.40
CA ASP A 49 -5.12 8.32 10.79
C ASP A 49 -5.97 7.10 11.23
N GLY A 50 -5.33 6.01 11.66
CA GLY A 50 -6.02 4.89 12.30
C GLY A 50 -6.66 5.30 13.63
N TYR A 51 -7.65 4.53 14.10
CA TYR A 51 -8.45 4.91 15.27
C TYR A 51 -7.63 4.94 16.56
N SER A 52 -6.78 3.95 16.76
CA SER A 52 -5.90 3.79 17.92
C SER A 52 -4.45 4.20 17.63
N GLY A 53 -4.20 4.90 16.53
CA GLY A 53 -2.87 5.36 16.12
C GLY A 53 -2.49 4.93 14.71
N ALA A 54 -1.20 5.04 14.39
CA ALA A 54 -0.69 4.74 13.06
C ALA A 54 -0.77 3.24 12.74
N ILE A 55 -1.11 2.94 11.49
CA ILE A 55 -1.13 1.59 10.92
C ILE A 55 0.00 1.49 9.91
N GLN A 56 0.86 0.48 10.06
CA GLN A 56 1.95 0.19 9.12
C GLN A 56 1.49 -0.83 8.09
N LEU A 57 1.80 -0.54 6.83
CA LEU A 57 1.34 -1.28 5.67
C LEU A 57 2.52 -1.65 4.76
N LEU A 58 2.37 -2.80 4.10
CA LEU A 58 3.06 -3.09 2.84
C LEU A 58 2.05 -2.98 1.70
N VAL A 59 2.35 -2.16 0.71
CA VAL A 59 1.52 -1.97 -0.48
C VAL A 59 2.32 -2.37 -1.72
N ALA A 60 1.84 -3.39 -2.42
CA ALA A 60 2.37 -3.77 -3.72
C ALA A 60 1.52 -3.11 -4.82
N ALA A 61 2.15 -2.42 -5.76
CA ALA A 61 1.47 -1.81 -6.90
C ALA A 61 2.34 -1.87 -8.15
N ASP A 62 1.70 -2.03 -9.31
CA ASP A 62 2.38 -1.85 -10.59
C ASP A 62 2.57 -0.35 -10.89
N PHE A 63 3.39 -0.05 -11.91
CA PHE A 63 3.64 1.33 -12.31
C PHE A 63 2.56 1.94 -13.20
N LYS A 64 1.42 1.25 -13.37
CA LYS A 64 0.24 1.71 -14.11
C LYS A 64 -0.92 2.09 -13.18
N GLY A 65 -0.73 1.98 -11.86
CA GLY A 65 -1.74 2.33 -10.85
C GLY A 65 -2.61 1.16 -10.41
N THR A 66 -2.28 -0.08 -10.79
CA THR A 66 -2.95 -1.28 -10.27
C THR A 66 -2.33 -1.66 -8.93
N VAL A 67 -3.16 -1.79 -7.89
CA VAL A 67 -2.72 -2.37 -6.62
C VAL A 67 -2.68 -3.88 -6.74
N LEU A 68 -1.53 -4.48 -6.49
CA LEU A 68 -1.27 -5.91 -6.60
C LEU A 68 -1.49 -6.66 -5.28
N GLY A 69 -1.61 -5.92 -4.17
CA GLY A 69 -1.99 -6.45 -2.86
C GLY A 69 -1.49 -5.59 -1.71
N THR A 70 -2.11 -5.77 -0.55
CA THR A 70 -1.79 -5.01 0.66
C THR A 70 -1.69 -5.95 1.87
N ARG A 71 -0.80 -5.63 2.81
CA ARG A 71 -0.71 -6.28 4.11
C ARG A 71 -0.56 -5.24 5.20
N VAL A 72 -1.15 -5.51 6.36
CA VAL A 72 -0.87 -4.78 7.59
C VAL A 72 0.31 -5.44 8.29
N THR A 73 1.31 -4.67 8.67
CA THR A 73 2.48 -5.16 9.41
C THR A 73 2.41 -4.81 10.89
N GLU A 74 1.74 -3.70 11.24
CA GLU A 74 1.55 -3.27 12.63
C GLU A 74 0.32 -2.37 12.76
N HIS A 75 -0.43 -2.52 13.85
CA HIS A 75 -1.50 -1.60 14.26
C HIS A 75 -1.87 -1.77 15.73
N HIS A 76 -2.66 -0.85 16.26
CA HIS A 76 -3.18 -0.87 17.64
C HIS A 76 -4.71 -0.81 17.71
N GLU A 77 -5.39 -1.02 16.58
CA GLU A 77 -6.85 -0.97 16.47
C GLU A 77 -7.57 -1.93 17.41
N THR A 78 -8.78 -1.55 17.82
CA THR A 78 -9.57 -2.29 18.81
C THR A 78 -9.93 -3.71 18.34
N PRO A 79 -9.62 -4.75 19.14
CA PRO A 79 -10.00 -6.12 18.84
C PRO A 79 -11.51 -6.29 18.64
N GLY A 80 -11.91 -7.06 17.63
CA GLY A 80 -13.31 -7.30 17.25
C GLY A 80 -14.00 -6.15 16.50
N LEU A 81 -13.35 -5.00 16.34
CA LEU A 81 -13.88 -3.85 15.62
C LEU A 81 -13.00 -3.47 14.42
N GLY A 82 -11.79 -2.97 14.68
CA GLY A 82 -10.88 -2.44 13.67
C GLY A 82 -9.80 -3.44 13.22
N ASP A 83 -9.55 -4.48 14.00
CA ASP A 83 -8.56 -5.54 13.73
C ASP A 83 -8.89 -6.41 12.50
N LYS A 84 -10.07 -6.26 11.91
CA LYS A 84 -10.47 -6.91 10.65
C LYS A 84 -9.59 -6.53 9.45
N ILE A 85 -8.72 -5.53 9.57
CA ILE A 85 -7.66 -5.26 8.59
C ILE A 85 -6.56 -6.32 8.59
N GLU A 86 -6.45 -7.14 9.63
CA GLU A 86 -5.51 -8.26 9.67
C GLU A 86 -6.04 -9.44 8.88
N LEU A 87 -5.17 -10.02 8.04
CA LEU A 87 -5.52 -11.16 7.21
C LEU A 87 -5.96 -12.40 8.01
N ARG A 88 -5.46 -12.56 9.24
CA ARG A 88 -5.84 -13.69 10.11
C ARG A 88 -7.27 -13.59 10.65
N ILE A 89 -7.90 -12.42 10.53
CA ILE A 89 -9.25 -12.13 11.06
C ILE A 89 -10.26 -12.00 9.93
N SER A 90 -9.90 -11.33 8.83
CA SER A 90 -10.77 -11.14 7.66
C SER A 90 -9.96 -10.99 6.37
N ASP A 91 -10.59 -11.27 5.24
CA ASP A 91 -10.08 -11.07 3.90
C ASP A 91 -10.19 -9.62 3.40
N TRP A 92 -10.74 -8.69 4.19
CA TRP A 92 -10.99 -7.30 3.78
C TRP A 92 -9.77 -6.61 3.17
N ILE A 93 -8.58 -6.81 3.75
CA ILE A 93 -7.31 -6.23 3.25
C ILE A 93 -6.88 -6.79 1.87
N THR A 94 -7.47 -7.89 1.42
CA THR A 94 -7.18 -8.48 0.11
C THR A 94 -7.97 -7.82 -1.02
N LEU A 95 -9.06 -7.11 -0.71
CA LEU A 95 -9.97 -6.51 -1.69
C LEU A 95 -9.33 -5.39 -2.53
N PHE A 96 -8.18 -4.88 -2.11
CA PHE A 96 -7.38 -3.93 -2.89
C PHE A 96 -6.70 -4.57 -4.10
N ALA A 97 -6.46 -5.89 -4.10
CA ALA A 97 -5.75 -6.57 -5.17
C ALA A 97 -6.54 -6.52 -6.49
N GLY A 98 -5.87 -6.13 -7.57
CA GLY A 98 -6.44 -5.98 -8.91
C GLY A 98 -7.22 -4.68 -9.13
N LYS A 99 -7.35 -3.81 -8.12
CA LYS A 99 -8.02 -2.51 -8.27
C LYS A 99 -7.07 -1.50 -8.90
N VAL A 100 -7.59 -0.71 -9.84
CA VAL A 100 -6.85 0.36 -10.53
C VAL A 100 -7.20 1.71 -9.90
N ILE A 101 -6.22 2.59 -9.77
CA ILE A 101 -6.42 3.97 -9.32
C ILE A 101 -6.46 4.89 -10.54
N HIS A 102 -7.60 5.52 -10.78
CA HIS A 102 -7.83 6.45 -11.88
C HIS A 102 -7.44 7.90 -11.51
N GLY A 103 -6.25 8.06 -10.91
CA GLY A 103 -5.69 9.35 -10.53
C GLY A 103 -6.07 9.85 -9.12
N GLN A 104 -5.61 11.06 -8.77
CA GLN A 104 -5.73 11.62 -7.42
C GLN A 104 -7.20 11.79 -6.98
N ASN A 105 -8.09 12.11 -7.91
CA ASN A 105 -9.50 12.41 -7.63
C ASN A 105 -10.42 11.18 -7.73
N ASP A 106 -9.85 9.97 -7.85
CA ASP A 106 -10.65 8.74 -7.94
C ASP A 106 -11.49 8.53 -6.67
N SER A 107 -12.80 8.68 -6.79
CA SER A 107 -13.76 8.57 -5.70
C SER A 107 -14.03 7.13 -5.27
N HIS A 108 -13.71 6.14 -6.11
CA HIS A 108 -13.87 4.72 -5.77
C HIS A 108 -12.97 4.30 -4.61
N TRP A 109 -11.85 4.99 -4.44
CA TRP A 109 -10.90 4.81 -3.34
C TRP A 109 -11.34 5.52 -2.06
N ALA A 110 -12.51 5.14 -1.57
CA ALA A 110 -13.05 5.53 -0.28
C ALA A 110 -13.90 4.39 0.28
N VAL A 111 -14.29 4.48 1.56
CA VAL A 111 -15.28 3.55 2.10
C VAL A 111 -16.67 3.84 1.50
N LYS A 112 -17.55 2.84 1.43
CA LYS A 112 -18.92 2.98 0.88
C LYS A 112 -19.72 4.07 1.57
N LYS A 113 -19.54 4.26 2.87
CA LYS A 113 -20.16 5.37 3.63
C LYS A 113 -19.75 6.76 3.13
N ASP A 114 -18.59 6.87 2.48
CA ASP A 114 -18.05 8.09 1.89
C ASP A 114 -18.19 8.10 0.36
N GLY A 115 -18.94 7.14 -0.22
CA GLY A 115 -19.23 7.06 -1.65
C GLY A 115 -18.24 6.24 -2.50
N GLY A 116 -17.29 5.53 -1.89
CA GLY A 116 -16.36 4.66 -2.59
C GLY A 116 -16.77 3.18 -2.59
N ASP A 117 -15.84 2.29 -2.93
CA ASP A 117 -16.13 0.89 -3.19
C ASP A 117 -15.85 -0.04 -1.98
N PHE A 118 -15.13 0.43 -0.97
CA PHE A 118 -14.62 -0.42 0.12
C PHE A 118 -15.57 -0.46 1.32
N ASP A 119 -15.85 -1.64 1.86
CA ASP A 119 -16.71 -1.74 3.05
C ASP A 119 -16.07 -1.08 4.28
N GLN A 120 -16.83 -0.30 5.03
CA GLN A 120 -16.47 0.07 6.40
C GLN A 120 -16.83 -1.06 7.38
N PHE A 121 -16.20 -1.08 8.55
CA PHE A 121 -16.61 -1.96 9.64
C PHE A 121 -17.74 -1.33 10.45
N THR A 122 -18.74 -2.13 10.82
CA THR A 122 -19.81 -1.69 11.72
C THR A 122 -19.21 -1.15 13.02
N GLY A 123 -19.49 0.11 13.34
CA GLY A 123 -18.96 0.77 14.54
C GLY A 123 -17.49 1.23 14.44
N ALA A 124 -16.77 0.94 13.36
CA ALA A 124 -15.36 1.31 13.19
C ALA A 124 -15.07 1.77 11.75
N THR A 125 -15.52 2.98 11.39
CA THR A 125 -15.29 3.56 10.05
C THR A 125 -13.91 4.22 9.90
N ILE A 126 -13.28 4.65 10.99
CA ILE A 126 -12.00 5.37 10.95
C ILE A 126 -10.87 4.48 10.41
N THR A 127 -10.75 3.26 10.93
CA THR A 127 -9.74 2.27 10.52
C THR A 127 -9.74 1.97 9.01
N PRO A 128 -10.85 1.50 8.39
CA PRO A 128 -10.87 1.18 6.97
C PRO A 128 -10.64 2.42 6.11
N ARG A 129 -11.12 3.60 6.53
CA ARG A 129 -10.87 4.86 5.82
C ARG A 129 -9.38 5.19 5.77
N ALA A 130 -8.68 5.08 6.90
CA ALA A 130 -7.25 5.34 6.98
C ALA A 130 -6.45 4.41 6.04
N VAL A 131 -6.78 3.12 6.05
CA VAL A 131 -6.12 2.13 5.20
C VAL A 131 -6.40 2.39 3.72
N VAL A 132 -7.66 2.60 3.31
CA VAL A 132 -8.00 2.90 1.91
C VAL A 132 -7.23 4.11 1.39
N ASN A 133 -7.17 5.19 2.20
CA ASN A 133 -6.45 6.40 1.84
C ASN A 133 -4.95 6.17 1.69
N ALA A 134 -4.33 5.41 2.60
CA ALA A 134 -2.90 5.11 2.54
C ALA A 134 -2.54 4.23 1.34
N VAL A 135 -3.35 3.21 1.03
CA VAL A 135 -3.15 2.35 -0.14
C VAL A 135 -3.28 3.16 -1.44
N LYS A 136 -4.27 4.06 -1.54
CA LYS A 136 -4.42 4.96 -2.70
C LYS A 136 -3.18 5.81 -2.90
N ARG A 137 -2.68 6.48 -1.84
CA ARG A 137 -1.48 7.33 -1.92
C ARG A 137 -0.25 6.54 -2.35
N ALA A 138 -0.04 5.35 -1.78
CA ALA A 138 1.07 4.49 -2.15
C ALA A 138 0.98 4.02 -3.61
N GLY A 139 -0.21 3.59 -4.07
CA GLY A 139 -0.40 3.19 -5.47
C GLY A 139 -0.25 4.33 -6.48
N LEU A 140 -0.63 5.56 -6.12
CA LEU A 140 -0.32 6.75 -6.93
C LEU A 140 1.18 7.06 -6.95
N TYR A 141 1.86 6.92 -5.81
CA TYR A 141 3.30 7.13 -5.73
C TYR A 141 4.06 6.11 -6.58
N ALA A 142 3.62 4.84 -6.61
CA ALA A 142 4.21 3.79 -7.44
C ALA A 142 4.36 4.21 -8.91
N GLN A 143 3.37 4.89 -9.47
CA GLN A 143 3.39 5.36 -10.87
C GLN A 143 4.53 6.35 -11.15
N THR A 144 5.05 7.03 -10.13
CA THR A 144 6.16 7.99 -10.26
C THR A 144 7.53 7.34 -10.13
N LEU A 145 7.60 6.12 -9.59
CA LEU A 145 8.86 5.44 -9.26
C LEU A 145 9.76 5.19 -10.48
N PRO A 146 9.28 4.75 -11.66
CA PRO A 146 10.16 4.43 -12.79
C PRO A 146 11.14 5.53 -13.17
N ALA A 147 10.74 6.81 -13.03
CA ALA A 147 11.58 7.96 -13.34
C ALA A 147 12.58 8.33 -12.22
N GLN A 148 12.43 7.75 -11.02
CA GLN A 148 13.16 8.13 -9.81
C GLN A 148 14.10 7.03 -9.30
N ILE A 149 13.89 5.76 -9.69
CA ILE A 149 14.63 4.59 -9.15
C ILE A 149 16.16 4.80 -9.19
N SER A 150 16.71 5.37 -10.27
CA SER A 150 18.16 5.58 -10.40
C SER A 150 18.75 6.56 -9.40
N ALA A 151 17.92 7.37 -8.74
CA ALA A 151 18.34 8.34 -7.73
C ALA A 151 18.16 7.83 -6.30
N PHE A 152 17.59 6.65 -6.11
CA PHE A 152 17.36 6.11 -4.77
C PHE A 152 18.62 5.50 -4.17
N THR A 153 18.75 5.66 -2.85
CA THR A 153 19.79 5.01 -2.07
C THR A 153 19.38 3.56 -1.79
N PRO A 154 20.20 2.55 -2.16
CA PRO A 154 19.95 1.18 -1.77
C PRO A 154 19.84 1.03 -0.26
N CYS A 155 19.02 0.10 0.21
CA CYS A 155 19.10 -0.33 1.61
C CYS A 155 20.49 -0.92 1.84
N GLY A 156 21.18 -0.49 2.89
CA GLY A 156 22.46 -1.10 3.26
C GLY A 156 22.31 -2.59 3.54
N ASP A 157 23.43 -3.32 3.42
CA ASP A 157 23.53 -4.75 3.77
C ASP A 157 23.29 -5.02 5.26
#